data_AF-A0A8T0CF08-F1
#
_entry.id   AF-A0A8T0CF08-F1
#
_cell.length_a   1.000
_cell.length_b   1.000
_cell.length_c   1.000
_cell.angle_alpha   90.00
_cell.angle_beta   90.00
_cell.angle_gamma   90.00
#
_symmetry.space_group_name_H-M   'P 1'
#
loop_
_entity.id
_entity.type
_entity.pdbx_description
1 polymer ?
#
loop_
_entity_poly.entity_id
_entity_poly.type
_entity_poly.pdbx_seq_one_letter_code
_entity_poly.pdbx_strand_id
1 'polypeptide(L)' 'MPKAVKGVLLQCDPPQMAMILKLNRETNQEYVLEEIDERTCLVRENRVEELKSRVKQIMDQAMGATPEDDIDEDSDLE' A
#
# COMPACT_ATOMS: atom_id res chain seq x y z
N MET A 1 4.23 31.11 -0.48
CA MET A 1 2.90 30.93 -1.11
C MET A 1 2.40 29.54 -0.77
N PRO A 2 1.12 29.37 -0.40
CA PRO A 2 0.55 28.05 -0.16
C PRO A 2 0.50 27.24 -1.48
N LYS A 3 0.77 25.94 -1.39
CA LYS A 3 0.66 24.98 -2.50
C LYS A 3 -0.29 23.86 -2.07
N ALA A 4 -1.13 23.41 -2.99
CA ALA A 4 -1.99 22.25 -2.81
C ALA A 4 -1.71 21.25 -3.93
N VAL A 5 -1.57 19.98 -3.56
CA VAL A 5 -1.32 18.88 -4.49
C VAL A 5 -2.43 17.86 -4.31
N LYS A 6 -3.04 17.43 -5.42
CA LYS A 6 -4.07 16.39 -5.40
C LYS A 6 -3.42 15.01 -5.30
N GLY A 7 -3.96 14.16 -4.44
CA GLY A 7 -3.49 12.80 -4.21
C GLY A 7 -4.43 12.04 -3.28
N VAL A 8 -4.07 10.79 -3.00
CA VAL A 8 -4.79 9.94 -2.05
C VAL A 8 -3.97 9.83 -0.78
N LEU A 9 -4.60 10.10 0.36
CA LEU A 9 -3.99 9.86 1.66
C LEU A 9 -4.02 8.36 1.95
N LEU A 10 -2.85 7.77 2.15
CA LEU A 10 -2.71 6.37 2.49
C LEU A 10 -2.13 6.24 3.90
N GLN A 11 -2.87 5.54 4.76
CA GLN A 11 -2.47 5.24 6.12
C GLN A 11 -2.36 3.73 6.31
N CYS A 12 -1.24 3.26 6.84
CA CYS A 12 -0.98 1.83 7.03
C CYS A 12 0.00 1.58 8.19
N ASP A 13 0.17 0.31 8.56
CA ASP A 13 1.13 -0.06 9.60
C ASP A 13 2.59 0.08 9.13
N PRO A 14 3.55 0.28 10.07
CA PRO A 14 4.96 0.47 9.72
C PRO A 14 5.56 -0.61 8.79
N PRO A 15 5.23 -1.92 8.92
CA PRO A 15 5.71 -2.93 7.97
C PRO A 15 5.18 -2.73 6.54
N GLN A 16 3.89 -2.38 6.40
CA GLN A 16 3.30 -2.06 5.09
C GLN A 16 3.91 -0.79 4.52
N MET A 17 4.11 0.24 5.34
CA MET A 17 4.75 1.49 4.93
C MET A 17 6.17 1.24 4.43
N ALA A 18 6.96 0.44 5.15
CA ALA A 18 8.31 0.09 4.73
C ALA A 18 8.33 -0.59 3.35
N MET A 19 7.36 -1.47 3.07
CA MET A 19 7.21 -2.09 1.76
C MET A 19 6.79 -1.12 0.67
N ILE A 20 5.85 -0.21 0.96
CA ILE A 20 5.44 0.85 0.03
C ILE A 20 6.62 1.73 -0.35
N LEU A 21 7.43 2.17 0.64
CA LEU A 21 8.62 2.98 0.40
C LEU A 21 9.69 2.23 -0.39
N LYS A 22 9.86 0.94 -0.13
CA LYS A 22 10.77 0.07 -0.91
C LYS A 22 10.32 -0.01 -2.37
N LEU A 23 9.05 -0.34 -2.61
CA LEU A 23 8.46 -0.39 -3.96
C LEU A 23 8.60 0.95 -4.67
N ASN A 24 8.30 2.05 -3.97
CA ASN A 24 8.40 3.39 -4.52
C ASN A 24 9.84 3.75 -4.94
N ARG A 25 10.86 3.27 -4.22
CA ARG A 25 12.27 3.43 -4.63
C ARG A 25 12.61 2.57 -5.85
N GLU A 26 12.12 1.33 -5.89
CA GLU A 26 12.36 0.40 -7.00
C GLU A 26 11.71 0.88 -8.32
N THR A 27 10.60 1.59 -8.24
CA THR A 27 9.89 2.15 -9.40
C THR A 27 10.17 3.64 -9.62
N ASN A 28 11.33 4.16 -9.20
CA ASN A 28 11.74 5.56 -9.43
C ASN A 28 10.70 6.62 -8.98
N GLN A 29 10.12 6.45 -7.78
CA GLN A 29 9.18 7.39 -7.15
C GLN A 29 7.83 7.53 -7.89
N GLU A 30 7.36 6.44 -8.52
CA GLU A 30 6.08 6.44 -9.25
C GLU A 30 4.83 6.46 -8.36
N TYR A 31 4.90 6.03 -7.09
CA TYR A 31 3.71 5.87 -6.23
C TYR A 31 3.50 7.04 -5.26
N VAL A 32 4.51 7.34 -4.45
CA VAL A 32 4.42 8.30 -3.35
C VAL A 32 4.80 9.69 -3.85
N LEU A 33 3.93 10.66 -3.62
CA LEU A 33 4.15 12.07 -3.86
C LEU A 33 4.87 12.74 -2.68
N GLU A 34 4.49 12.39 -1.46
CA GLU A 34 5.05 12.96 -0.23
C GLU A 34 4.92 11.98 0.94
N GLU A 35 5.97 11.87 1.75
CA GLU A 35 5.94 11.16 3.04
C GLU A 35 5.52 12.16 4.12
N ILE A 36 4.42 11.88 4.84
CA ILE A 36 3.85 12.80 5.83
C ILE A 36 4.35 12.45 7.23
N ASP A 37 4.22 11.17 7.60
CA ASP A 37 4.71 10.61 8.85
C ASP A 37 5.02 9.11 8.70
N GLU A 38 5.34 8.43 9.81
CA GLU A 38 5.72 7.01 9.84
C GLU A 38 4.61 6.04 9.36
N ARG A 39 3.36 6.49 9.37
CA ARG A 39 2.18 5.68 9.03
C ARG A 39 1.39 6.25 7.86
N THR A 40 1.72 7.47 7.41
CA THR A 40 0.92 8.22 6.45
C THR A 40 1.77 8.76 5.30
N CYS A 41 1.32 8.54 4.08
CA CYS A 41 1.91 9.14 2.89
C CYS A 41 0.84 9.58 1.88
N LEU A 42 1.21 10.52 1.02
CA LEU A 42 0.40 10.99 -0.09
C LEU A 42 0.77 10.20 -1.35
N VAL A 43 -0.20 9.55 -1.98
CA VAL A 43 0.00 8.65 -3.13
C VAL A 43 -0.68 9.22 -4.38
N ARG A 44 -0.16 8.90 -5.57
CA ARG A 44 -0.81 9.24 -6.84
C ARG A 44 -2.12 8.48 -7.02
N GLU A 45 -3.19 9.20 -7.34
CA GLU A 45 -4.55 8.63 -7.51
C GLU A 45 -4.61 7.45 -8.48
N ASN A 46 -3.89 7.52 -9.60
CA ASN A 46 -3.91 6.51 -10.65
C ASN A 46 -3.06 5.26 -10.35
N ARG A 47 -2.39 5.20 -9.20
CA ARG A 47 -1.48 4.11 -8.84
C ARG A 47 -1.91 3.35 -7.58
N VAL A 48 -3.03 3.74 -6.95
CA VAL A 48 -3.46 3.18 -5.67
C VAL A 48 -3.81 1.69 -5.77
N GLU A 49 -4.59 1.28 -6.77
CA GLU A 49 -4.98 -0.13 -6.92
C GLU A 49 -3.78 -1.03 -7.21
N GLU A 50 -2.89 -0.59 -8.12
CA GLU A 50 -1.65 -1.28 -8.41
C GLU A 50 -0.76 -1.43 -7.16
N LEU A 51 -0.60 -0.34 -6.38
CA LEU A 51 0.19 -0.35 -5.16
C LEU A 51 -0.38 -1.33 -4.13
N LYS A 52 -1.69 -1.32 -3.90
CA LYS A 52 -2.35 -2.27 -2.98
C LYS A 52 -2.12 -3.72 -3.40
N SER A 53 -2.31 -4.03 -4.68
CA SER A 53 -2.12 -5.38 -5.21
C SER A 53 -0.66 -5.85 -5.05
N ARG A 54 0.32 -4.99 -5.34
CA ARG A 54 1.74 -5.34 -5.20
C ARG A 54 2.14 -5.55 -3.74
N VAL A 55 1.69 -4.68 -2.84
CA VAL A 55 1.99 -4.81 -1.41
C VAL A 55 1.40 -6.12 -0.87
N LYS A 56 0.14 -6.43 -1.22
CA LYS A 56 -0.50 -7.70 -0.85
C LYS A 56 0.31 -8.89 -1.37
N GLN A 57 0.60 -8.92 -2.67
CA GLN A 57 1.35 -10.01 -3.29
C GLN A 57 2.71 -10.29 -2.61
N ILE A 58 3.45 -9.22 -2.25
CA ILE A 58 4.76 -9.38 -1.60
C ILE A 58 4.60 -9.86 -0.16
N MET A 59 3.57 -9.39 0.56
CA MET A 59 3.24 -9.87 1.90
C MET A 59 2.91 -11.36 1.89
N ASP A 60 2.03 -11.79 0.99
CA ASP A 60 1.59 -13.18 0.89
C ASP A 60 2.78 -14.10 0.57
N GLN A 61 3.63 -13.69 -0.38
CA GLN A 61 4.87 -14.40 -0.72
C GLN A 61 5.83 -14.51 0.46
N ALA A 62 5.97 -13.45 1.27
CA ALA A 62 6.85 -13.44 2.43
C ALA A 62 6.32 -14.33 3.57
N MET A 63 5.00 -14.44 3.70
CA MET A 63 4.34 -15.28 4.71
C MET A 63 4.16 -16.74 4.26
N GLY A 64 4.46 -17.06 3.00
CA GLY A 64 4.20 -18.38 2.43
C GLY A 64 2.70 -18.68 2.31
N ALA A 65 1.86 -17.64 2.34
CA ALA A 65 0.43 -17.75 2.17
C ALA A 65 0.13 -18.20 0.74
N THR A 66 -0.69 -19.24 0.62
CA THR A 66 -1.20 -19.71 -0.67
C THR A 66 -2.51 -18.97 -0.97
N PRO A 67 -2.91 -18.82 -2.23
CA PRO A 67 -4.21 -18.23 -2.57
C PRO A 67 -5.43 -18.97 -1.98
N GLU A 68 -5.23 -20.09 -1.27
CA GLU A 68 -6.24 -20.82 -0.50
C GLU A 68 -6.46 -20.23 0.91
N ASP A 69 -5.62 -19.30 1.38
CA ASP A 69 -5.75 -18.66 2.70
C ASP A 69 -6.67 -17.42 2.68
N ASP A 70 -7.07 -16.95 1.49
CA ASP A 70 -7.98 -15.82 1.26
C ASP A 70 -9.47 -16.25 1.17
N ILE A 71 -9.83 -17.46 1.64
CA ILE A 71 -11.24 -17.86 1.72
C ILE A 71 -11.85 -17.13 2.91
N ASP A 72 -12.53 -16.01 2.60
CA ASP A 72 -13.19 -15.11 3.54
C ASP A 72 -13.95 -15.86 4.65
N GLU A 73 -13.42 -15.77 5.88
CA GLU A 73 -14.03 -16.19 7.15
C GLU A 73 -15.20 -15.26 7.57
N ASP A 74 -15.81 -14.54 6.61
CA ASP A 74 -16.96 -13.64 6.82
C ASP A 74 -18.30 -14.27 6.37
N SER A 75 -18.32 -15.58 6.08
CA SER A 75 -19.56 -16.30 5.71
C SER A 75 -20.33 -16.95 6.88
N ASP A 76 -19.79 -16.91 8.10
CA ASP A 76 -20.38 -17.58 9.29
C ASP A 76 -21.07 -16.62 10.29
N LEU A 77 -21.68 -15.53 9.80
CA LEU A 77 -22.66 -14.77 10.58
C LEU A 77 -24.06 -14.89 9.94
N GLU A 78 -24.70 -16.04 10.16
CA GLU A 78 -26.17 -16.18 10.11
C GLU A 78 -26.85 -15.56 11.34
#